data_AF-A0A5B6TXG2-F1
#
_entry.id   AF-A0A5B6TXG2-F1
#
_cell.length_a   1.000
_cell.length_b   1.000
_cell.length_c   1.000
_cell.angle_alpha   90.00
_cell.angle_beta   90.00
_cell.angle_gamma   90.00
#
_symmetry.space_group_name_H-M   'P 1'
#
loop_
_entity.id
_entity.type
_entity.pdbx_description
1 polymer ?
#
loop_
_entity_poly.entity_id
_entity_poly.type
_entity_poly.pdbx_seq_one_letter_code
_entity_poly.pdbx_strand_id
1 'polypeptide(L)'
;MRFSQYILHLSVAWRRSLGTGQIVIFDQGFIQAVCSLGLFCRTADTSSLEAALALIPRSDIAINVDAAEPLLSERLRERLSRQSYMERMFEADSNTNLQSTPIINLVKSLLLSKGRSVLTVEMSDVPSLREAVFRVETEICEMCSGMSR
;
A
#
# COMPACT_ATOMS: atom_id res chain seq x y z
N MET A 1 -19.25 -3.35 9.73
CA MET A 1 -19.70 -1.94 9.71
C MET A 1 -18.57 -0.93 9.55
N ARG A 2 -17.42 -1.02 10.27
CA ARG A 2 -16.33 -0.03 10.15
C ARG A 2 -15.47 -0.18 8.88
N PHE A 3 -15.09 -1.41 8.49
CA PHE A 3 -14.32 -1.64 7.26
C PHE A 3 -15.10 -1.23 6.00
N SER A 4 -16.39 -1.55 5.94
CA SER A 4 -17.28 -1.09 4.84
C SER A 4 -17.38 0.43 4.75
N GLN A 5 -17.40 1.15 5.88
CA GLN A 5 -17.38 2.62 5.89
C GLN A 5 -16.05 3.17 5.37
N TYR A 6 -14.93 2.56 5.75
CA TYR A 6 -13.62 2.90 5.20
C TYR A 6 -13.56 2.70 3.68
N ILE A 7 -14.04 1.57 3.15
CA ILE A 7 -14.15 1.33 1.71
C ILE A 7 -15.02 2.39 1.02
N LEU A 8 -16.15 2.77 1.62
CA LEU A 8 -17.02 3.81 1.08
C LEU A 8 -16.34 5.18 1.05
N HIS A 9 -15.65 5.57 2.12
CA HIS A 9 -14.90 6.82 2.17
C HIS A 9 -13.77 6.85 1.13
N LEU A 10 -13.02 5.75 1.02
CA LEU A 10 -11.97 5.61 0.02
C LEU A 10 -12.53 5.68 -1.40
N SER A 11 -13.70 5.07 -1.66
CA SER A 11 -14.39 5.14 -2.95
C SER A 11 -14.88 6.55 -3.30
N VAL A 12 -15.31 7.33 -2.30
CA VAL A 12 -15.68 8.73 -2.50
C VAL A 12 -14.44 9.59 -2.78
N ALA A 13 -13.37 9.42 -2.02
CA ALA A 13 -12.11 10.14 -2.22
C ALA A 13 -11.51 9.84 -3.60
N TRP A 14 -11.47 8.57 -4.00
CA TRP A 14 -11.02 8.14 -5.32
C TRP A 14 -11.82 8.79 -6.44
N ARG A 15 -13.16 8.75 -6.37
CA ARG A 15 -13.99 9.36 -7.42
C ARG A 15 -13.77 10.86 -7.53
N ARG A 16 -13.49 11.54 -6.42
CA ARG A 16 -13.19 12.98 -6.41
C ARG A 16 -11.81 13.32 -6.97
N SER A 17 -10.84 12.39 -6.91
CA SER A 17 -9.52 12.60 -7.50
C SER A 17 -9.50 12.40 -9.01
N LEU A 18 -10.50 11.71 -9.58
CA LEU A 18 -10.56 11.51 -11.02
C LEU A 18 -10.72 12.85 -11.76
N GLY A 19 -9.82 13.11 -12.71
CA GLY A 19 -9.90 14.26 -13.61
C GLY A 19 -9.45 15.60 -13.00
N THR A 20 -8.87 15.61 -11.80
CA THR A 20 -8.39 16.86 -11.17
C THR A 20 -7.08 17.37 -11.77
N GLY A 21 -6.36 16.55 -12.55
CA GLY A 21 -5.03 16.87 -13.07
C GLY A 21 -3.95 16.98 -11.98
N GLN A 22 -4.28 16.64 -10.73
CA GLN A 22 -3.39 16.69 -9.59
C GLN A 22 -2.85 15.30 -9.26
N ILE A 23 -1.64 15.25 -8.70
CA ILE A 23 -1.09 14.03 -8.10
C ILE A 23 -1.85 13.80 -6.79
N VAL A 24 -2.51 12.64 -6.67
CA VAL A 24 -3.23 12.24 -5.46
C VAL A 24 -2.59 10.99 -4.87
N ILE A 25 -2.17 11.09 -3.62
CA ILE A 25 -1.52 10.00 -2.89
C ILE A 25 -2.52 9.41 -1.91
N PHE A 26 -2.75 8.11 -2.01
CA PHE A 26 -3.56 7.36 -1.06
C PHE A 26 -2.62 6.57 -0.13
N ASP A 27 -2.37 7.13 1.06
CA ASP A 27 -1.76 6.36 2.14
C ASP A 27 -2.78 5.31 2.60
N GLN A 28 -2.42 4.03 2.47
CA GLN A 28 -3.33 2.89 2.65
C GLN A 28 -4.56 2.96 1.71
N GLY A 29 -4.34 2.74 0.41
CA GLY A 29 -5.40 2.66 -0.61
C GLY A 29 -6.09 1.30 -0.71
N PHE A 30 -6.77 1.06 -1.84
CA PHE A 30 -7.54 -0.17 -2.05
C PHE A 30 -6.69 -1.45 -2.03
N ILE A 31 -5.41 -1.35 -2.43
CA ILE A 31 -4.47 -2.47 -2.35
C ILE A 31 -4.27 -2.89 -0.89
N GLN A 32 -4.11 -1.95 0.03
CA GLN A 32 -4.01 -2.24 1.46
C GLN A 32 -5.30 -2.89 1.98
N ALA A 33 -6.46 -2.40 1.54
CA ALA A 33 -7.73 -3.01 1.90
C ALA A 33 -7.84 -4.49 1.46
N VAL A 34 -7.35 -4.83 0.27
CA VAL A 34 -7.28 -6.21 -0.22
C VAL A 34 -6.30 -7.03 0.63
N CYS A 35 -5.12 -6.50 0.95
CA CYS A 35 -4.17 -7.15 1.85
C CYS A 35 -4.80 -7.43 3.24
N SER A 36 -5.47 -6.43 3.83
CA SER A 36 -6.16 -6.58 5.11
C SER A 36 -7.24 -7.65 5.06
N LEU A 37 -8.07 -7.68 4.01
CA LEU A 37 -9.06 -8.73 3.82
C LEU A 37 -8.41 -10.12 3.71
N GLY A 38 -7.31 -10.23 2.97
CA GLY A 38 -6.54 -11.47 2.87
C GLY A 38 -6.01 -11.95 4.22
N LEU A 39 -5.59 -11.04 5.10
CA LEU A 39 -5.10 -11.37 6.43
C LEU A 39 -6.24 -11.81 7.37
N PHE A 40 -7.39 -11.13 7.32
CA PHE A 40 -8.54 -11.50 8.14
C PHE A 40 -9.22 -12.79 7.66
N CYS A 41 -9.24 -13.03 6.36
CA CYS A 41 -9.73 -14.26 5.77
C CYS A 41 -8.59 -15.29 5.75
N ARG A 42 -8.48 -16.12 6.79
CA ARG A 42 -7.53 -17.26 6.90
C ARG A 42 -7.51 -18.22 5.69
N THR A 43 -8.47 -18.10 4.77
CA THR A 43 -8.66 -18.92 3.57
C THR A 43 -8.61 -18.10 2.27
N ALA A 44 -8.01 -16.90 2.28
CA ALA A 44 -7.87 -16.13 1.04
C ALA A 44 -6.95 -16.88 0.07
N ASP A 45 -7.55 -17.64 -0.84
CA ASP A 45 -6.84 -18.27 -1.94
C ASP A 45 -6.43 -17.22 -2.99
N THR A 46 -5.45 -17.56 -3.81
CA THR A 46 -4.91 -16.66 -4.85
C THR A 46 -6.01 -16.14 -5.77
N SER A 47 -7.00 -16.98 -6.10
CA SER A 47 -8.13 -16.62 -6.95
C SER A 47 -9.03 -15.55 -6.32
N SER A 48 -9.31 -15.62 -5.01
CA SER A 48 -10.09 -14.60 -4.32
C SER A 48 -9.37 -13.26 -4.26
N LEU A 49 -8.05 -13.26 -4.04
CA LEU A 49 -7.24 -12.04 -4.05
C LEU A 49 -7.18 -11.43 -5.45
N GLU A 50 -7.01 -12.25 -6.48
CA GLU A 50 -7.02 -11.81 -7.87
C GLU A 50 -8.37 -11.18 -8.26
N ALA A 51 -9.48 -11.82 -7.87
CA ALA A 51 -10.82 -11.27 -8.09
C ALA A 51 -11.01 -9.95 -7.36
N ALA A 52 -10.55 -9.82 -6.11
CA ALA A 52 -10.61 -8.58 -5.36
C ALA A 52 -9.78 -7.46 -6.03
N LEU A 53 -8.57 -7.79 -6.50
CA LEU A 53 -7.71 -6.84 -7.23
C LEU A 53 -8.31 -6.38 -8.56
N ALA A 54 -9.12 -7.22 -9.21
CA ALA A 54 -9.83 -6.85 -10.43
C ALA A 54 -10.98 -5.85 -10.16
N LEU A 55 -11.55 -5.84 -8.96
CA LEU A 55 -12.65 -4.95 -8.57
C LEU A 55 -12.19 -3.56 -8.12
N ILE A 56 -10.95 -3.44 -7.62
CA ILE A 56 -10.43 -2.16 -7.15
C ILE A 56 -9.99 -1.28 -8.32
N PRO A 57 -10.15 0.04 -8.21
CA PRO A 57 -9.64 0.93 -9.23
C PRO A 57 -8.12 0.81 -9.38
N ARG A 58 -7.64 1.08 -10.59
CA ARG A 58 -6.23 0.99 -10.94
C ARG A 58 -5.55 2.32 -10.68
N SER A 59 -4.54 2.32 -9.82
CA SER A 59 -3.62 3.45 -9.70
C SER A 59 -2.61 3.45 -10.84
N ASP A 60 -2.09 4.65 -11.15
CA ASP A 60 -0.99 4.83 -12.10
C ASP A 60 0.27 4.12 -11.60
N ILE A 61 0.55 4.27 -10.30
CA ILE A 61 1.64 3.62 -9.59
C ILE A 61 1.16 3.08 -8.23
N ALA A 62 1.69 1.93 -7.83
CA ALA A 62 1.61 1.43 -6.46
C ALA A 62 3.01 1.44 -5.84
N ILE A 63 3.14 1.97 -4.62
CA ILE A 63 4.41 2.03 -3.91
C ILE A 63 4.39 0.98 -2.80
N ASN A 64 5.29 0.00 -2.88
CA ASN A 64 5.54 -0.95 -1.82
C ASN A 64 6.73 -0.48 -1.00
N VAL A 65 6.49 -0.13 0.25
CA VAL A 65 7.55 0.25 1.19
C VAL A 65 7.97 -1.00 1.95
N ASP A 66 9.18 -1.47 1.70
CA ASP A 66 9.81 -2.55 2.46
C ASP A 66 10.74 -1.94 3.50
N ALA A 67 10.68 -2.41 4.75
CA ALA A 67 11.51 -1.89 5.83
C ALA A 67 12.20 -3.05 6.53
N ALA A 68 13.51 -2.96 6.70
CA ALA A 68 14.28 -4.02 7.34
C ALA A 68 13.86 -4.19 8.83
N GLU A 69 13.60 -5.44 9.21
CA GLU A 69 13.19 -5.92 10.54
C GLU A 69 13.87 -5.25 11.76
N PRO A 70 15.20 -4.96 11.76
CA PRO A 70 15.86 -4.41 12.96
C PRO A 70 15.43 -2.98 13.30
N LEU A 71 14.88 -2.22 12.36
CA LEU A 71 14.46 -0.82 12.57
C LEU A 71 12.96 -0.67 12.81
N LEU A 72 12.20 -1.67 12.39
CA LEU A 72 10.77 -1.74 12.65
C LEU A 72 10.49 -1.90 14.14
N SER A 73 11.30 -2.67 14.85
CA SER A 73 11.15 -2.96 16.28
C SER A 73 11.44 -1.73 17.18
N GLU A 74 12.46 -0.94 16.86
CA GLU A 74 12.79 0.30 17.61
C GLU A 74 11.74 1.39 17.38
N ARG A 75 11.31 1.60 16.12
CA ARG A 75 10.23 2.55 15.77
C ARG A 75 8.86 2.10 16.28
N LEU A 76 8.62 0.79 16.40
CA LEU A 76 7.38 0.25 16.98
C LEU A 76 7.23 0.64 18.44
N ARG A 77 8.33 0.58 19.18
CA ARG A 77 8.34 0.83 20.62
C ARG A 77 7.94 2.27 20.93
N GLU A 78 8.32 3.22 20.07
CA GLU A 78 7.90 4.61 20.18
C GLU A 78 6.42 4.82 19.81
N ARG A 79 5.93 4.18 18.74
CA ARG A 79 4.55 4.35 18.24
C ARG A 79 3.48 3.66 19.09
N LEU A 80 3.78 2.46 19.62
CA LEU A 80 2.87 1.72 20.50
C LEU A 80 2.49 2.48 21.77
N SER A 81 3.31 3.45 22.19
CA SER A 81 3.04 4.34 23.32
C SER A 81 2.04 5.47 23.03
N ARG A 82 1.68 5.71 21.76
CA ARG A 82 0.91 6.90 21.32
C ARG A 82 -0.28 6.64 20.38
N GLN A 83 -0.48 5.44 19.86
CA GLN A 83 -1.49 5.19 18.81
C GLN A 83 -2.79 4.55 19.29
N SER A 84 -3.89 4.87 18.58
CA SER A 84 -5.24 4.41 18.84
C SER A 84 -5.51 3.02 18.21
N TYR A 85 -6.47 2.27 18.77
CA TYR A 85 -6.81 0.89 18.37
C TYR A 85 -7.13 0.71 16.87
N MET A 86 -7.56 1.77 16.17
CA MET A 86 -7.87 1.72 14.75
C MET A 86 -6.63 1.82 13.84
N GLU A 87 -5.56 2.47 14.29
CA GLU A 87 -4.28 2.52 13.56
C GLU A 87 -3.61 1.14 13.57
N ARG A 88 -3.67 0.42 14.70
CA ARG A 88 -3.17 -0.97 14.86
C ARG A 88 -3.84 -2.03 13.98
N MET A 89 -5.03 -1.75 13.43
CA MET A 89 -5.76 -2.71 12.59
C MET A 89 -5.36 -2.62 11.11
N PHE A 90 -4.79 -1.49 10.69
CA PHE A 90 -4.43 -1.19 9.30
C PHE A 90 -2.93 -0.95 9.10
N GLU A 91 -2.23 -0.44 10.12
CA GLU A 91 -0.82 -0.79 10.29
C GLU A 91 -0.82 -2.30 10.48
N ALA A 92 -0.28 -3.03 9.51
CA ALA A 92 0.25 -4.34 9.79
C ALA A 92 1.33 -4.09 10.85
N ASP A 93 0.89 -4.15 12.11
CA ASP A 93 1.66 -4.04 13.34
C ASP A 93 2.97 -4.77 13.08
N SER A 94 4.13 -4.17 13.31
CA SER A 94 5.40 -4.82 12.99
C SER A 94 5.65 -6.09 13.80
N ASN A 95 4.73 -6.43 14.72
CA ASN A 95 4.59 -7.75 15.35
C ASN A 95 3.85 -8.81 14.53
N THR A 96 3.16 -8.42 13.44
CA THR A 96 2.44 -9.28 12.49
C THR A 96 3.19 -9.46 11.17
N ASN A 97 4.34 -8.79 11.02
CA ASN A 97 5.06 -8.68 9.75
C ASN A 97 5.44 -10.05 9.16
N LEU A 98 5.82 -11.00 10.02
CA LEU A 98 6.14 -12.37 9.61
C LEU A 98 4.96 -13.16 9.01
N GLN A 99 3.70 -12.83 9.35
CA GLN A 99 2.52 -13.46 8.76
C GLN A 99 1.91 -12.68 7.60
N SER A 100 2.23 -11.38 7.46
CA SER A 100 1.73 -10.53 6.37
C SER A 100 2.62 -10.50 5.14
N THR A 101 3.94 -10.72 5.28
CA THR A 101 4.88 -10.80 4.15
C THR A 101 4.40 -11.73 3.03
N PRO A 102 3.87 -12.95 3.30
CA PRO A 102 3.39 -13.83 2.24
C PRO A 102 2.22 -13.23 1.43
N ILE A 103 1.27 -12.57 2.09
CA ILE A 103 0.11 -11.96 1.44
C ILE A 103 0.51 -10.71 0.66
N ILE A 104 1.38 -9.87 1.22
CA ILE A 104 1.90 -8.68 0.52
C ILE A 104 2.68 -9.09 -0.73
N ASN A 105 3.55 -10.09 -0.63
CA ASN A 105 4.30 -10.62 -1.77
C ASN A 105 3.39 -11.26 -2.81
N LEU A 106 2.34 -11.97 -2.39
CA LEU A 106 1.33 -12.53 -3.30
C LEU A 106 0.53 -11.44 -4.01
N VAL A 107 0.07 -10.41 -3.30
CA VAL A 107 -0.63 -9.28 -3.90
C VAL A 107 0.29 -8.53 -4.86
N LYS A 108 1.55 -8.29 -4.49
CA LYS A 108 2.57 -7.68 -5.36
C LYS A 108 2.78 -8.48 -6.63
N SER A 109 2.95 -9.81 -6.54
CA SER A 109 3.14 -10.65 -7.73
C SER A 109 1.91 -10.66 -8.63
N LEU A 110 0.70 -10.66 -8.05
CA LEU A 110 -0.55 -10.55 -8.80
C LEU A 110 -0.66 -9.20 -9.52
N LEU A 111 -0.35 -8.08 -8.85
CA LEU A 111 -0.34 -6.75 -9.47
C LEU A 111 0.61 -6.69 -10.66
N LEU A 112 1.85 -7.18 -10.50
CA LEU A 112 2.84 -7.24 -11.56
C LEU A 112 2.40 -8.12 -12.73
N SER A 113 1.83 -9.30 -12.44
CA SER A 113 1.31 -10.22 -13.48
C SER A 113 0.20 -9.61 -14.34
N LYS A 114 -0.55 -8.64 -13.79
CA LYS A 114 -1.59 -7.89 -14.48
C LYS A 114 -1.08 -6.61 -15.15
N GLY A 115 0.24 -6.42 -15.19
CA GLY A 115 0.89 -5.25 -15.78
C GLY A 115 0.59 -3.94 -15.04
N ARG A 116 0.28 -4.01 -13.73
CA ARG A 116 0.19 -2.80 -12.89
C ARG A 116 1.60 -2.37 -12.47
N SER A 117 1.85 -1.06 -12.48
CA SER A 117 3.15 -0.52 -12.05
C SER A 117 3.27 -0.60 -10.54
N VAL A 118 4.33 -1.26 -10.06
CA VAL A 118 4.63 -1.40 -8.63
C VAL A 118 6.10 -1.02 -8.40
N LEU A 119 6.33 0.10 -7.72
CA LEU A 119 7.65 0.54 -7.29
C LEU A 119 7.92 0.03 -5.88
N THR A 120 9.00 -0.73 -5.68
CA THR A 120 9.45 -1.13 -4.34
C THR A 120 10.59 -0.23 -3.89
N VAL A 121 10.45 0.32 -2.69
CA VAL A 121 11.46 1.13 -2.02
C VAL A 121 11.82 0.49 -0.69
N GLU A 122 13.11 0.39 -0.41
CA GLU A 122 13.63 -0.11 0.86
C GLU A 122 13.90 1.07 1.79
N MET A 123 13.46 0.95 3.04
CA MET A 123 13.63 1.96 4.08
C MET A 123 14.34 1.35 5.28
N SER A 124 15.66 1.40 5.23
CA SER A 124 16.57 0.78 6.19
C SER A 124 17.38 1.79 7.00
N ASP A 125 17.19 3.10 6.81
CA ASP A 125 17.81 4.21 7.56
C ASP A 125 17.31 5.58 7.02
N VAL A 126 17.83 6.69 7.56
CA VAL A 126 17.46 8.05 7.10
C VAL A 126 17.99 8.37 5.69
N PRO A 127 19.23 7.98 5.31
CA PRO A 127 19.70 8.05 3.93
C PRO A 127 18.79 7.33 2.92
N SER A 128 18.38 6.09 3.21
CA SER A 128 17.48 5.32 2.34
C SER A 128 16.07 5.92 2.24
N LEU A 129 15.57 6.62 3.27
CA LEU A 129 14.34 7.41 3.15
C LEU A 129 14.47 8.50 2.08
N ARG A 130 15.59 9.25 2.07
CA ARG A 130 15.81 10.31 1.07
C ARG A 130 15.92 9.71 -0.33
N GLU A 131 16.62 8.59 -0.47
CA GLU A 131 16.74 7.88 -1.74
C GLU A 131 15.39 7.33 -2.20
N ALA A 132 14.60 6.74 -1.30
CA ALA A 132 13.26 6.26 -1.60
C ALA A 132 12.35 7.37 -2.10
N VAL A 133 12.35 8.53 -1.43
CA VAL A 133 11.59 9.71 -1.87
C VAL A 133 12.05 10.17 -3.24
N PHE A 134 13.36 10.30 -3.46
CA PHE A 134 13.91 10.72 -4.75
C PHE A 134 13.52 9.76 -5.88
N ARG A 135 13.55 8.45 -5.64
CA ARG A 135 13.12 7.44 -6.63
C ARG A 135 11.64 7.54 -6.95
N VAL A 136 10.79 7.74 -5.95
CA VAL A 136 9.35 7.95 -6.14
C VAL A 136 9.08 9.22 -6.94
N GLU A 137 9.75 10.33 -6.61
CA GLU A 137 9.62 11.59 -7.34
C GLU A 137 10.04 11.46 -8.80
N THR A 138 11.15 10.76 -9.06
CA THR A 138 11.66 10.51 -10.42
C THR A 138 10.64 9.75 -11.25
N GLU A 139 10.10 8.65 -10.72
CA GLU A 139 9.09 7.83 -11.41
C GLU A 139 7.82 8.64 -11.70
N ILE A 140 7.34 9.43 -10.74
CA ILE A 140 6.18 10.31 -10.95
C ILE A 140 6.45 11.34 -12.06
N CYS A 141 7.65 11.92 -12.09
CA CYS A 141 8.03 12.90 -13.11
C CYS A 141 8.11 12.27 -14.52
N GLU A 142 8.64 11.05 -14.63
CA GLU A 142 8.69 10.31 -15.90
C GLU A 142 7.29 10.02 -16.44
N MET A 143 6.36 9.63 -15.57
CA MET A 143 4.96 9.41 -15.94
C MET A 143 4.27 10.70 -16.42
N CYS A 144 4.45 11.81 -15.69
CA CYS A 144 3.89 13.11 -16.07
C CYS A 144 4.46 13.60 -17.41
N SER A 145 5.74 13.34 -17.69
CA SER A 145 6.42 13.75 -18.92
C SER A 145 5.99 12.91 -20.13
N GLY A 146 5.70 11.62 -19.92
CA GLY A 146 5.17 10.72 -20.95
C GLY A 146 3.72 11.02 -21.36
N MET A 147 2.94 11.70 -20.52
CA MET A 147 1.54 12.10 -20.79
C MET A 147 1.40 13.35 -21.68
N SER A 148 2.48 14.07 -21.99
CA SER A 148 2.47 15.27 -22.84
C SER A 148 2.82 15.00 -24.32
N ARG A 149 2.74 13.75 -24.78
CA ARG A 149 2.97 13.36 -26.18
C ARG A 149 1.75 12.71 -26.82
#